data_AF-A0AB38A102-F1
#
_entry.id   AF-A0AB38A102-F1
#
_cell.length_a   1.000
_cell.length_b   1.000
_cell.length_c   1.000
_cell.angle_alpha   90.00
_cell.angle_beta   90.00
_cell.angle_gamma   90.00
#
_symmetry.space_group_name_H-M   'P 1'
#
loop_
_entity.id
_entity.type
_entity.pdbx_description
1 polymer ?
#
loop_
_entity_poly.entity_id
_entity_poly.type
_entity_poly.pdbx_seq_one_letter_code
_entity_poly.pdbx_strand_id
1 'polypeptide(L)'
;MKRERHYYAWMSVIAWMIVIFFLSAQPANQSIILSGSLTRFFADALNQLAAFIEYFTRAQGTIVFLSSILLLIYLLETQEDEPKLFGIKKRWIIVGTAVFLVLAICLFLFVDFVQDTSFAYAGRLMRKSAHFIAYLILGFLVSHAMKNESFTATAWKRRGTTLLICVAYAISDEFHQVFVPGRGPLLKDVLIDGSGASLGILLYVGVREVWIRWKNKKSGNT
;
A
#
# COMPACT_ATOMS: atom_id res chain seq x y z
N MET A 1 17.41 9.20 38.69
CA MET A 1 17.72 9.13 37.23
C MET A 1 17.22 7.88 36.49
N LYS A 2 17.21 6.66 37.04
CA LYS A 2 16.70 5.45 36.32
C LYS A 2 15.17 5.37 36.21
N ARG A 3 14.44 5.93 37.19
CA ARG A 3 12.97 5.94 37.25
C ARG A 3 12.36 6.97 36.26
N GLU A 4 12.92 8.18 36.20
CA GLU A 4 12.58 9.21 35.20
C GLU A 4 12.62 8.70 33.75
N ARG A 5 13.72 8.04 33.35
CA ARG A 5 13.87 7.47 32.00
C ARG A 5 12.85 6.39 31.65
N HIS A 6 12.24 5.73 32.64
CA HIS A 6 11.20 4.74 32.40
C HIS A 6 9.86 5.42 32.04
N TYR A 7 9.52 6.53 32.69
CA TYR A 7 8.31 7.28 32.40
C TYR A 7 8.32 7.84 30.98
N TYR A 8 9.43 8.45 30.54
CA TYR A 8 9.54 8.98 29.17
C TYR A 8 9.37 7.90 28.09
N ALA A 9 9.84 6.68 28.33
CA ALA A 9 9.68 5.57 27.40
C ALA A 9 8.23 5.08 27.31
N TRP A 10 7.46 5.16 28.38
CA TRP A 10 6.02 4.84 28.35
C TRP A 10 5.18 5.99 27.80
N MET A 11 5.61 7.24 27.98
CA MET A 11 4.97 8.40 27.34
C MET A 11 5.01 8.30 25.81
N SER A 12 6.14 7.87 25.22
CA SER A 12 6.21 7.67 23.77
C SER A 12 5.33 6.53 23.28
N VAL A 13 5.19 5.45 24.07
CA VAL A 13 4.23 4.37 23.79
C VAL A 13 2.79 4.90 23.79
N ILE A 14 2.39 5.61 24.84
CA ILE A 14 1.02 6.15 24.96
C ILE A 14 0.74 7.16 23.84
N ALA A 15 1.68 8.06 23.56
CA ALA A 15 1.54 9.01 22.46
C ALA A 15 1.35 8.29 21.11
N TRP A 16 2.10 7.22 20.87
CA TRP A 16 1.95 6.43 19.64
C TRP A 16 0.63 5.65 19.59
N MET A 17 0.17 5.10 20.71
CA MET A 17 -1.15 4.45 20.81
C MET A 17 -2.26 5.44 20.45
N ILE A 18 -2.20 6.67 20.96
CA ILE A 18 -3.15 7.75 20.61
C ILE A 18 -3.14 8.01 19.10
N VAL A 19 -1.98 8.04 18.45
CA VAL A 19 -1.89 8.19 16.99
C VAL A 19 -2.59 7.03 16.27
N ILE A 20 -2.34 5.79 16.67
CA ILE A 20 -3.00 4.60 16.08
C ILE A 20 -4.53 4.72 16.23
N PHE A 21 -5.00 5.09 17.42
CA PHE A 21 -6.43 5.26 17.71
C PHE A 21 -7.09 6.29 16.78
N PHE A 22 -6.46 7.45 16.60
CA PHE A 22 -6.96 8.49 15.70
C PHE A 22 -6.97 8.05 14.24
N LEU A 23 -5.96 7.30 13.79
CA LEU A 23 -5.91 6.75 12.42
C LEU A 23 -6.99 5.69 12.20
N SER A 24 -7.25 4.86 13.21
CA SER A 24 -8.24 3.80 13.18
C SER A 24 -9.69 4.31 13.24
N ALA A 25 -9.91 5.45 13.89
CA ALA A 25 -11.21 6.14 13.91
C ALA A 25 -11.68 6.65 12.54
N GLN A 26 -10.83 6.63 11.51
CA GLN A 26 -11.17 7.15 10.18
C GLN A 26 -12.03 6.16 9.37
N PRO A 27 -13.13 6.64 8.75
CA PRO A 27 -13.95 5.86 7.84
C PRO A 27 -13.13 5.19 6.72
N ALA A 28 -13.58 4.03 6.24
CA ALA A 28 -12.85 3.21 5.26
C ALA A 28 -12.54 3.94 3.93
N ASN A 29 -13.32 4.97 3.59
CA ASN A 29 -13.19 5.80 2.41
C ASN A 29 -12.27 7.02 2.58
N GLN A 30 -11.80 7.33 3.80
CA GLN A 30 -10.95 8.50 4.11
C GLN A 30 -9.53 8.13 4.58
N SER A 31 -9.22 6.84 4.74
CA SER A 31 -8.01 6.34 5.41
C SER A 31 -6.67 6.58 4.68
N ILE A 32 -6.63 7.43 3.65
CA ILE A 32 -5.42 7.75 2.86
C ILE A 32 -4.80 9.10 3.29
N ILE A 33 -5.46 9.88 4.14
CA ILE A 33 -5.12 11.30 4.30
C ILE A 33 -4.35 11.59 5.59
N LEU A 34 -3.35 10.80 6.01
CA LEU A 34 -2.48 11.23 7.14
C LEU A 34 -1.06 10.62 7.19
N SER A 35 -0.23 10.84 6.17
CA SER A 35 1.22 10.91 6.37
C SER A 35 1.90 11.77 5.31
N GLY A 36 2.35 12.96 5.72
CA GLY A 36 3.45 13.73 5.14
C GLY A 36 3.20 14.41 3.79
N SER A 37 3.26 15.74 3.76
CA SER A 37 3.31 16.57 2.55
C SER A 37 4.25 16.00 1.47
N LEU A 38 5.37 15.40 1.86
CA LEU A 38 6.33 14.78 0.95
C LEU A 38 5.81 13.47 0.32
N THR A 39 5.17 12.59 1.09
CA THR A 39 4.60 11.34 0.57
C THR A 39 3.38 11.62 -0.29
N ARG A 40 2.53 12.59 0.06
CA ARG A 40 1.45 13.07 -0.82
C ARG A 40 2.01 13.76 -2.05
N PHE A 41 3.01 14.63 -1.93
CA PHE A 41 3.64 15.25 -3.09
C PHE A 41 4.18 14.22 -4.07
N PHE A 42 4.90 13.20 -3.59
CA PHE A 42 5.39 12.12 -4.45
C PHE A 42 4.27 11.21 -4.94
N ALA A 43 3.28 10.87 -4.12
CA ALA A 43 2.13 10.06 -4.55
C ALA A 43 1.28 10.80 -5.57
N ASP A 44 1.00 12.08 -5.36
CA ASP A 44 0.27 12.96 -6.26
C ASP A 44 1.08 13.23 -7.52
N ALA A 45 2.40 13.40 -7.45
CA ALA A 45 3.26 13.53 -8.63
C ALA A 45 3.32 12.22 -9.44
N LEU A 46 3.41 11.06 -8.77
CA LEU A 46 3.35 9.75 -9.42
C LEU A 46 1.96 9.46 -9.99
N ASN A 47 0.90 9.86 -9.29
CA ASN A 47 -0.48 9.74 -9.77
C ASN A 47 -0.74 10.71 -10.93
N GLN A 48 -0.22 11.93 -10.89
CA GLN A 48 -0.30 12.87 -12.00
C GLN A 48 0.52 12.38 -13.19
N LEU A 49 1.69 11.78 -12.96
CA LEU A 49 2.49 11.17 -14.02
C LEU A 49 1.80 9.94 -14.60
N ALA A 50 1.23 9.07 -13.77
CA ALA A 50 0.46 7.91 -14.20
C ALA A 50 -0.80 8.34 -14.96
N ALA A 51 -1.54 9.33 -14.46
CA ALA A 51 -2.70 9.93 -15.12
C ALA A 51 -2.30 10.65 -16.42
N PHE A 52 -1.12 11.28 -16.48
CA PHE A 52 -0.59 11.89 -17.68
C PHE A 52 -0.19 10.83 -18.71
N ILE A 53 0.52 9.76 -18.31
CA ILE A 53 0.86 8.63 -19.18
C ILE A 53 -0.42 7.96 -19.68
N GLU A 54 -1.38 7.71 -18.80
CA GLU A 54 -2.67 7.15 -19.14
C GLU A 54 -3.46 8.06 -20.08
N TYR A 55 -3.53 9.36 -19.80
CA TYR A 55 -4.15 10.35 -20.68
C TYR A 55 -3.44 10.40 -22.03
N PHE A 56 -2.11 10.37 -22.06
CA PHE A 56 -1.30 10.39 -23.28
C PHE A 56 -1.51 9.10 -24.10
N THR A 57 -1.52 7.93 -23.45
CA THR A 57 -1.80 6.64 -24.08
C THR A 57 -3.25 6.54 -24.55
N ARG A 58 -4.23 7.03 -23.78
CA ARG A 58 -5.65 7.13 -24.17
C ARG A 58 -5.82 8.12 -25.31
N ALA A 59 -5.12 9.25 -25.32
CA ALA A 59 -5.18 10.24 -26.39
C ALA A 59 -4.58 9.70 -27.69
N GLN A 60 -3.41 9.07 -27.65
CA GLN A 60 -2.82 8.39 -28.81
C GLN A 60 -3.72 7.25 -29.30
N GLY A 61 -4.25 6.44 -28.39
CA GLY A 61 -5.21 5.38 -28.70
C GLY A 61 -6.49 5.90 -29.35
N THR A 62 -7.02 7.04 -28.89
CA THR A 62 -8.21 7.69 -29.45
C THR A 62 -7.94 8.22 -30.85
N ILE A 63 -6.78 8.83 -31.09
CA ILE A 63 -6.38 9.30 -32.42
C ILE A 63 -6.26 8.13 -33.40
N VAL A 64 -5.63 7.03 -33.00
CA VAL A 64 -5.50 5.81 -33.82
C VAL A 64 -6.86 5.13 -34.04
N PHE A 65 -7.73 5.14 -33.04
CA PHE A 65 -9.07 4.58 -33.13
C PHE A 65 -9.96 5.40 -34.07
N LEU A 66 -9.96 6.74 -33.95
CA LEU A 66 -10.70 7.64 -34.83
C LEU A 66 -10.17 7.60 -36.26
N SER A 67 -8.85 7.55 -36.46
CA SER A 67 -8.27 7.39 -37.81
C SER A 67 -8.61 6.05 -38.43
N SER A 68 -8.72 4.99 -37.62
CA SER A 68 -9.19 3.66 -38.06
C SER A 68 -10.68 3.66 -38.43
N ILE A 69 -11.52 4.40 -37.71
CA ILE A 69 -12.93 4.62 -38.08
C ILE A 69 -13.04 5.40 -39.39
N LEU A 70 -12.29 6.51 -39.54
CA LEU A 70 -12.29 7.30 -40.76
C LEU A 70 -11.78 6.50 -41.96
N LEU A 71 -10.74 5.68 -41.77
CA LEU A 71 -10.27 4.74 -42.80
C LEU A 71 -11.34 3.71 -43.17
N LEU A 72 -12.04 3.14 -42.18
CA LEU A 72 -13.13 2.20 -42.44
C LEU A 72 -14.27 2.86 -43.23
N ILE A 73 -14.69 4.07 -42.85
CA ILE A 73 -15.72 4.84 -43.55
C ILE A 73 -15.28 5.11 -45.00
N TYR A 74 -14.07 5.64 -45.20
CA TYR A 74 -13.52 5.91 -46.53
C TYR A 74 -13.50 4.66 -47.43
N LEU A 75 -13.08 3.52 -46.87
CA LEU A 75 -13.04 2.25 -47.59
C LEU A 75 -14.45 1.73 -47.91
N LEU A 76 -15.44 1.94 -47.04
CA LEU A 76 -16.83 1.54 -47.30
C LEU A 76 -17.53 2.46 -48.32
N GLU A 77 -17.20 3.74 -48.35
CA GLU A 77 -17.81 4.75 -49.22
C GLU A 77 -17.29 4.67 -50.67
N THR A 78 -16.00 4.35 -50.85
CA THR A 78 -15.38 4.24 -52.18
C THR A 78 -16.04 3.11 -53.00
N GLN A 79 -16.66 3.41 -54.14
CA GLN A 79 -17.41 2.45 -54.98
C GLN A 79 -16.54 1.67 -55.98
N GLU A 80 -15.21 1.90 -56.02
CA GLU A 80 -14.32 1.16 -56.93
C GLU A 80 -14.20 -0.32 -56.56
N ASP A 81 -14.31 -1.18 -57.57
CA ASP A 81 -14.48 -2.62 -57.39
C ASP A 81 -13.26 -3.33 -56.75
N GLU A 82 -12.01 -2.89 -56.98
CA GLU A 82 -10.83 -3.40 -56.24
C GLU A 82 -9.61 -2.44 -56.28
N PRO A 83 -9.61 -1.28 -55.58
CA PRO A 83 -8.39 -0.52 -55.36
C PRO A 83 -7.43 -1.34 -54.47
N LYS A 84 -6.26 -1.70 -54.99
CA LYS A 84 -5.18 -2.36 -54.25
C LYS A 84 -4.36 -1.31 -53.50
N LEU A 85 -4.63 -1.12 -52.23
CA LEU A 85 -3.80 -0.27 -51.37
C LEU A 85 -2.57 -1.08 -50.93
N PHE A 86 -1.37 -0.66 -51.32
CA PHE A 86 -0.11 -1.36 -51.03
C PHE A 86 -0.09 -2.86 -51.43
N GLY A 87 -0.85 -3.24 -52.47
CA GLY A 87 -0.94 -4.62 -52.93
C GLY A 87 -1.92 -5.53 -52.17
N ILE A 88 -2.59 -5.03 -51.13
CA ILE A 88 -3.60 -5.78 -50.35
C ILE A 88 -5.00 -5.50 -50.91
N LYS A 89 -5.85 -6.54 -51.00
CA LYS A 89 -7.25 -6.35 -51.43
C LYS A 89 -8.05 -5.59 -50.38
N LYS A 90 -8.81 -4.58 -50.81
CA LYS A 90 -9.72 -3.75 -50.00
C LYS A 90 -10.53 -4.51 -48.94
N ARG A 91 -11.14 -5.64 -49.30
CA ARG A 91 -11.93 -6.47 -48.36
C ARG A 91 -11.15 -6.93 -47.12
N TRP A 92 -9.88 -7.26 -47.29
CA TRP A 92 -9.01 -7.68 -46.19
C TRP A 92 -8.61 -6.51 -45.31
N ILE A 93 -8.48 -5.31 -45.88
CA ILE A 93 -8.23 -4.07 -45.13
C ILE A 93 -9.47 -3.72 -44.29
N ILE A 94 -10.68 -3.80 -44.87
CA ILE A 94 -11.95 -3.56 -44.15
C ILE A 94 -12.10 -4.55 -42.98
N VAL A 95 -11.92 -5.85 -43.22
CA VAL A 95 -12.00 -6.87 -42.17
C VAL A 95 -10.93 -6.64 -41.10
N GLY A 96 -9.69 -6.34 -41.50
CA GLY A 96 -8.60 -6.05 -40.58
C GLY A 96 -8.89 -4.83 -39.69
N THR A 97 -9.36 -3.73 -40.26
CA THR A 97 -9.73 -2.51 -39.53
C THR A 97 -10.92 -2.78 -38.59
N ALA A 98 -11.95 -3.51 -39.03
CA ALA A 98 -13.09 -3.86 -38.19
C ALA A 98 -12.69 -4.74 -36.99
N VAL A 99 -11.84 -5.75 -37.22
CA VAL A 99 -11.30 -6.60 -36.15
C VAL A 99 -10.44 -5.78 -35.19
N PHE A 100 -9.59 -4.88 -35.70
CA PHE A 100 -8.80 -3.97 -34.87
C PHE A 100 -9.69 -3.10 -33.97
N LEU A 101 -10.77 -2.52 -34.51
CA LEU A 101 -11.71 -1.70 -33.72
C LEU A 101 -12.41 -2.51 -32.63
N VAL A 102 -12.86 -3.73 -32.94
CA VAL A 102 -13.46 -4.63 -31.93
C VAL A 102 -12.45 -4.96 -30.83
N LEU A 103 -11.22 -5.32 -31.19
CA LEU A 103 -10.17 -5.62 -30.21
C LEU A 103 -9.80 -4.39 -29.38
N ALA A 104 -9.76 -3.21 -29.98
CA ALA A 104 -9.49 -1.96 -29.26
C ALA A 104 -10.59 -1.63 -28.24
N ILE A 105 -11.87 -1.81 -28.60
CA ILE A 105 -13.01 -1.63 -27.67
C ILE A 105 -12.94 -2.67 -26.55
N CYS A 106 -12.70 -3.94 -26.86
CA CYS A 106 -12.56 -5.00 -25.85
C CYS A 106 -11.40 -4.71 -24.89
N LEU A 107 -10.25 -4.27 -25.40
CA LEU A 107 -9.10 -3.90 -24.58
C LEU A 107 -9.42 -2.70 -23.68
N PHE A 108 -10.09 -1.68 -24.21
CA PHE A 108 -10.50 -0.50 -23.45
C PHE A 108 -11.41 -0.89 -22.28
N LEU A 109 -12.47 -1.67 -22.54
CA LEU A 109 -13.39 -2.15 -21.52
C LEU A 109 -12.69 -3.06 -20.49
N PHE A 110 -11.73 -3.88 -20.92
CA PHE A 110 -10.94 -4.72 -20.03
C PHE A 110 -10.01 -3.89 -19.12
N VAL A 111 -9.35 -2.86 -19.67
CA VAL A 111 -8.48 -1.98 -18.88
C VAL A 111 -9.30 -1.21 -17.86
N ASP A 112 -10.45 -0.62 -18.22
CA ASP A 112 -11.33 0.06 -17.28
C ASP A 112 -11.81 -0.88 -16.15
N PHE A 113 -12.22 -2.11 -16.49
CA PHE A 113 -12.63 -3.13 -15.51
C PHE A 113 -11.50 -3.54 -14.55
N VAL A 114 -10.28 -3.73 -15.07
CA VAL A 114 -9.09 -4.07 -14.27
C VAL A 114 -8.70 -2.90 -13.37
N GLN A 115 -8.76 -1.67 -13.87
CA GLN A 115 -8.42 -0.46 -13.11
C GLN A 115 -9.35 -0.28 -11.91
N ASP A 116 -10.67 -0.35 -12.10
CA ASP A 116 -11.65 -0.20 -11.02
C ASP A 116 -11.45 -1.23 -9.91
N THR A 117 -11.17 -2.48 -10.28
CA THR A 117 -10.88 -3.56 -9.33
C THR A 117 -9.54 -3.32 -8.61
N SER A 118 -8.53 -2.82 -9.33
CA SER A 118 -7.18 -2.59 -8.80
C SER A 118 -7.12 -1.43 -7.80
N PHE A 119 -7.85 -0.33 -8.01
CA PHE A 119 -7.86 0.81 -7.07
C PHE A 119 -8.48 0.44 -5.72
N ALA A 120 -9.60 -0.29 -5.73
CA ALA A 120 -10.25 -0.77 -4.51
C ALA A 120 -9.36 -1.80 -3.75
N TYR A 121 -8.63 -2.64 -4.49
CA TYR A 121 -7.68 -3.59 -3.92
C TYR A 121 -6.44 -2.89 -3.36
N ALA A 122 -5.86 -1.93 -4.09
CA ALA A 122 -4.69 -1.15 -3.70
C ALA A 122 -4.97 -0.34 -2.43
N GLY A 123 -6.11 0.34 -2.32
CA GLY A 123 -6.51 1.06 -1.11
C GLY A 123 -6.61 0.16 0.12
N ARG A 124 -7.10 -1.07 -0.05
CA ARG A 124 -7.18 -2.08 1.03
C ARG A 124 -5.79 -2.59 1.44
N LEU A 125 -4.88 -2.78 0.49
CA LEU A 125 -3.49 -3.15 0.76
C LEU A 125 -2.74 -2.04 1.48
N MET A 126 -2.82 -0.80 0.99
CA MET A 126 -2.14 0.36 1.61
C MET A 126 -2.55 0.52 3.07
N ARG A 127 -3.84 0.34 3.38
CA ARG A 127 -4.34 0.40 4.75
C ARG A 127 -3.80 -0.72 5.63
N LYS A 128 -3.83 -1.97 5.15
CA LYS A 128 -3.29 -3.12 5.90
C LYS A 128 -1.78 -2.96 6.15
N SER A 129 -1.05 -2.43 5.17
CA SER A 129 0.38 -2.11 5.31
C SER A 129 0.63 -0.99 6.32
N ALA A 130 -0.22 0.05 6.34
CA ALA A 130 -0.10 1.14 7.31
C ALA A 130 -0.32 0.66 8.76
N HIS A 131 -1.34 -0.17 8.98
CA HIS A 131 -1.59 -0.82 10.27
C HIS A 131 -0.42 -1.73 10.69
N PHE A 132 0.06 -2.58 9.78
CA PHE A 132 1.28 -3.38 10.02
C PHE A 132 2.48 -2.54 10.47
N ILE A 133 2.77 -1.42 9.78
CA ILE A 133 3.88 -0.51 10.12
C ILE A 133 3.63 0.17 11.48
N ALA A 134 2.39 0.58 11.74
CA ALA A 134 2.03 1.25 13.00
C ALA A 134 2.24 0.32 14.20
N TYR A 135 1.85 -0.95 14.07
CA TYR A 135 2.08 -1.96 15.10
C TYR A 135 3.54 -2.43 15.18
N LEU A 136 4.31 -2.37 14.08
CA LEU A 136 5.76 -2.54 14.11
C LEU A 136 6.42 -1.48 14.99
N ILE A 137 6.09 -0.21 14.79
CA ILE A 137 6.60 0.89 15.62
C ILE A 137 6.15 0.70 17.08
N LEU A 138 4.90 0.32 17.31
CA LEU A 138 4.40 0.03 18.67
C LEU A 138 5.20 -1.10 19.35
N GLY A 139 5.43 -2.22 18.65
CA GLY A 139 6.23 -3.34 19.17
C GLY A 139 7.67 -2.96 19.50
N PHE A 140 8.27 -2.07 18.71
CA PHE A 140 9.60 -1.51 18.97
C PHE A 140 9.60 -0.60 20.22
N LEU A 141 8.63 0.31 20.33
CA LEU A 141 8.51 1.25 21.46
C LEU A 141 8.22 0.54 22.78
N VAL A 142 7.30 -0.42 22.79
CA VAL A 142 7.01 -1.22 24.00
C VAL A 142 8.22 -2.07 24.39
N SER A 143 8.97 -2.62 23.41
CA SER A 143 10.23 -3.33 23.67
C SER A 143 11.29 -2.42 24.30
N HIS A 144 11.34 -1.16 23.88
CA HIS A 144 12.19 -0.14 24.48
C HIS A 144 11.78 0.19 25.92
N ALA A 145 10.49 0.41 26.16
CA ALA A 145 9.94 0.70 27.50
C ALA A 145 10.15 -0.46 28.48
N MET A 146 10.02 -1.70 27.99
CA MET A 146 10.24 -2.93 28.75
C MET A 146 11.72 -3.31 28.91
N LYS A 147 12.62 -2.58 28.24
CA LYS A 147 14.07 -2.83 28.22
C LYS A 147 14.36 -4.29 27.86
N ASN A 148 13.83 -4.74 26.73
CA ASN A 148 14.04 -6.12 26.27
C ASN A 148 15.55 -6.39 26.05
N GLU A 149 16.16 -7.12 26.99
CA GLU A 149 17.55 -7.55 26.93
C GLU A 149 17.72 -8.79 26.05
N SER A 150 18.94 -9.08 25.65
CA SER A 150 19.24 -10.28 24.86
C SER A 150 19.53 -11.49 25.74
N PHE A 151 19.16 -12.67 25.24
CA PHE A 151 19.61 -13.99 25.70
C PHE A 151 19.52 -14.27 27.21
N THR A 152 18.38 -13.97 27.84
CA THR A 152 18.03 -14.48 29.19
C THR A 152 16.66 -15.17 29.17
N ALA A 153 16.40 -16.15 30.04
CA ALA A 153 15.07 -16.76 30.17
C ALA A 153 13.97 -15.72 30.46
N THR A 154 14.33 -14.67 31.21
CA THR A 154 13.48 -13.50 31.47
C THR A 154 13.24 -12.63 30.23
N ALA A 155 14.13 -12.65 29.24
CA ALA A 155 13.93 -11.93 27.97
C ALA A 155 12.77 -12.50 27.15
N TRP A 156 12.62 -13.83 27.08
CA TRP A 156 11.50 -14.45 26.38
C TRP A 156 10.15 -14.13 27.02
N LYS A 157 10.09 -14.13 28.36
CA LYS A 157 8.90 -13.68 29.10
C LYS A 157 8.56 -12.23 28.78
N ARG A 158 9.53 -11.32 28.83
CA ARG A 158 9.33 -9.89 28.52
C ARG A 158 8.88 -9.66 27.07
N ARG A 159 9.45 -10.37 26.09
CA ARG A 159 9.02 -10.33 24.68
C ARG A 159 7.59 -10.84 24.51
N GLY A 160 7.24 -11.93 25.20
CA GLY A 160 5.86 -12.44 25.22
C GLY A 160 4.88 -11.43 25.81
N THR A 161 5.23 -10.77 26.91
CA THR A 161 4.42 -9.68 27.49
C THR A 161 4.31 -8.50 26.54
N THR A 162 5.38 -8.09 25.86
CA THR A 162 5.33 -7.04 24.84
C THR A 162 4.35 -7.39 23.72
N LEU A 163 4.44 -8.60 23.17
CA LEU A 163 3.55 -9.05 22.11
C LEU A 163 2.09 -9.09 22.60
N LEU A 164 1.85 -9.57 23.82
CA LEU A 164 0.52 -9.63 24.41
C LEU A 164 -0.09 -8.22 24.56
N ILE A 165 0.70 -7.22 24.99
CA ILE A 165 0.25 -5.83 25.06
C ILE A 165 -0.15 -5.32 23.67
N CYS A 166 0.69 -5.54 22.66
CA CYS A 166 0.39 -5.10 21.30
C CYS A 166 -0.83 -5.80 20.69
N VAL A 167 -0.98 -7.11 20.91
CA VAL A 167 -2.12 -7.89 20.41
C VAL A 167 -3.41 -7.52 21.15
N ALA A 168 -3.36 -7.32 22.47
CA ALA A 168 -4.51 -6.82 23.22
C ALA A 168 -4.95 -5.45 22.72
N TYR A 169 -3.99 -4.59 22.36
CA TYR A 169 -4.28 -3.30 21.75
C TYR A 169 -4.89 -3.44 20.34
N ALA A 170 -4.37 -4.34 19.50
CA ALA A 170 -4.95 -4.66 18.19
C ALA A 170 -6.40 -5.16 18.28
N ILE A 171 -6.70 -6.02 19.27
CA ILE A 171 -8.07 -6.47 19.52
C ILE A 171 -8.96 -5.30 19.94
N SER A 172 -8.47 -4.39 20.81
CA SER A 172 -9.23 -3.21 21.21
C SER A 172 -9.46 -2.25 20.05
N ASP A 173 -8.52 -2.17 19.10
CA ASP A 173 -8.63 -1.35 17.90
C ASP A 173 -9.69 -1.89 16.94
N GLU A 174 -9.71 -3.20 16.70
CA GLU A 174 -10.75 -3.85 15.90
C GLU A 174 -12.14 -3.72 16.55
N PHE A 175 -12.21 -3.82 17.88
CA PHE A 175 -13.46 -3.57 18.61
C PHE A 175 -13.93 -2.12 18.45
N HIS A 176 -13.02 -1.14 18.50
CA HIS A 176 -13.33 0.26 18.24
C HIS A 176 -13.81 0.50 16.79
N GLN A 177 -13.19 -0.17 15.81
CA GLN A 177 -13.58 -0.09 14.41
C GLN A 177 -15.00 -0.61 14.13
N VAL A 178 -15.60 -1.44 15.01
CA VAL A 178 -17.02 -1.84 14.91
C VAL A 178 -17.95 -0.62 14.88
N PHE A 179 -17.56 0.46 15.55
CA PHE A 179 -18.35 1.69 15.62
C PHE A 179 -18.06 2.68 14.47
N VAL A 180 -17.14 2.34 13.56
CA VAL A 180 -16.75 3.18 12.42
C VAL A 180 -17.50 2.72 11.15
N PRO A 181 -18.21 3.63 10.45
CA PRO A 181 -18.95 3.26 9.24
C PRO A 181 -18.07 2.61 8.15
N GLY A 182 -18.55 1.50 7.60
CA GLY A 182 -17.85 0.76 6.53
C GLY A 182 -16.62 -0.02 6.99
N ARG A 183 -16.43 -0.18 8.31
CA ARG A 183 -15.44 -1.06 8.93
C ARG A 183 -16.15 -2.23 9.62
N GLY A 184 -15.45 -3.37 9.69
CA GLY A 184 -15.90 -4.53 10.42
C GLY A 184 -14.68 -5.25 10.98
N PRO A 185 -14.78 -5.87 12.16
CA PRO A 185 -13.64 -6.50 12.81
C PRO A 185 -13.25 -7.77 12.04
N LEU A 186 -11.96 -7.93 11.73
CA LEU A 186 -11.44 -9.16 11.13
C LEU A 186 -10.29 -9.71 11.97
N LEU A 187 -10.37 -11.01 12.31
CA LEU A 187 -9.24 -11.72 12.92
C LEU A 187 -7.96 -11.59 12.08
N LYS A 188 -8.10 -11.51 10.76
CA LYS A 188 -6.97 -11.28 9.84
C LYS A 188 -6.25 -9.96 10.11
N ASP A 189 -6.96 -8.91 10.52
CA ASP A 189 -6.38 -7.60 10.78
C ASP A 189 -5.59 -7.62 12.11
N VAL A 190 -6.12 -8.26 13.16
CA VAL A 190 -5.35 -8.56 14.40
C VAL A 190 -4.07 -9.36 14.12
N LEU A 191 -4.14 -10.35 13.21
CA LEU A 191 -2.97 -11.15 12.83
C LEU A 191 -1.92 -10.33 12.08
N ILE A 192 -2.34 -9.46 11.17
CA ILE A 192 -1.44 -8.54 10.45
C ILE A 192 -0.75 -7.61 11.45
N ASP A 193 -1.51 -7.01 12.36
CA ASP A 193 -0.99 -6.09 13.39
C ASP A 193 -0.05 -6.79 14.37
N GLY A 194 -0.44 -7.99 14.82
CA GLY A 194 0.42 -8.85 15.64
C GLY A 194 1.72 -9.25 14.95
N SER A 195 1.69 -9.49 13.63
CA SER A 195 2.90 -9.77 12.85
C SER A 195 3.82 -8.56 12.72
N GLY A 196 3.26 -7.36 12.55
CA GLY A 196 4.00 -6.10 12.58
C GLY A 196 4.69 -5.89 13.93
N ALA A 197 3.92 -6.02 15.02
CA ALA A 197 4.46 -5.92 16.38
C ALA A 197 5.59 -6.93 16.66
N SER A 198 5.43 -8.17 16.20
CA SER A 198 6.46 -9.21 16.31
C SER A 198 7.76 -8.79 15.62
N LEU A 199 7.68 -8.26 14.39
CA LEU A 199 8.84 -7.75 13.66
C LEU A 199 9.48 -6.54 14.38
N GLY A 200 8.67 -5.64 14.92
CA GLY A 200 9.15 -4.50 15.72
C GLY A 200 9.96 -4.91 16.95
N ILE A 201 9.50 -5.95 17.66
CA ILE A 201 10.23 -6.54 18.80
C ILE A 201 11.59 -7.10 18.34
N LEU A 202 11.61 -7.83 17.23
CA LEU A 202 12.85 -8.40 16.67
C LEU A 202 13.84 -7.32 16.25
N LEU A 203 13.37 -6.26 15.58
CA LEU A 203 14.19 -5.13 15.17
C LEU A 203 14.80 -4.41 16.39
N TYR A 204 14.03 -4.20 17.45
CA TYR A 204 14.54 -3.60 18.68
C TYR A 204 15.71 -4.41 19.26
N VAL A 205 15.53 -5.73 19.37
CA VAL A 205 16.57 -6.63 19.88
C VAL A 205 17.81 -6.57 18.98
N GLY A 206 17.63 -6.68 17.66
CA GLY A 206 18.74 -6.63 16.70
C GLY A 206 19.55 -5.33 16.78
N VAL A 207 18.87 -4.17 16.76
CA VAL A 207 19.51 -2.85 16.86
C VAL A 207 20.28 -2.71 18.17
N ARG A 208 19.68 -3.14 19.28
CA ARG A 208 20.31 -3.07 20.61
C ARG A 208 21.58 -3.92 20.67
N GLU A 209 21.58 -5.12 20.09
CA GLU A 209 22.75 -5.99 20.07
C GLU A 209 23.89 -5.41 19.22
N VAL A 210 23.58 -4.90 18.04
CA VAL A 210 24.57 -4.23 17.18
C VAL A 210 25.18 -3.03 17.90
N TRP A 211 24.35 -2.23 18.56
CA TRP A 211 24.81 -1.07 19.34
C TRP A 211 25.76 -1.46 20.48
N ILE A 212 25.41 -2.49 21.25
CA ILE A 212 26.26 -2.98 22.36
C ILE A 212 27.60 -3.49 21.80
N ARG A 213 27.59 -4.29 20.73
CA ARG A 213 28.81 -4.81 20.10
C ARG A 213 29.71 -3.67 19.59
N TRP A 214 29.13 -2.68 18.93
CA TRP A 214 29.86 -1.50 18.46
C TRP A 214 30.48 -0.72 19.63
N LYS A 215 29.73 -0.51 20.70
CA LYS A 215 30.22 0.18 21.90
C LYS A 215 31.38 -0.56 22.55
N ASN A 216 31.27 -1.88 22.71
CA ASN A 216 32.30 -2.72 23.33
C ASN A 216 33.62 -2.66 22.53
N LYS A 217 33.53 -2.73 21.20
CA LYS A 217 34.68 -2.61 20.29
C LYS A 217 35.40 -1.26 20.43
N LYS A 218 34.65 -0.17 20.62
CA LYS A 218 35.20 1.19 20.78
C LYS A 218 35.84 1.42 22.16
N SER A 219 35.38 0.71 23.19
CA SER A 219 35.93 0.81 24.56
C SER A 219 37.16 -0.07 24.82
N GLY A 220 37.68 -0.82 23.85
CA GLY A 220 38.88 -1.67 24.02
C GLY A 220 38.67 -2.89 24.93
N ASN A 221 37.44 -3.18 25.35
CA ASN A 221 37.10 -4.39 26.10
C ASN A 221 36.80 -5.52 25.10
N THR A 222 37.84 -6.26 24.72
CA THR A 222 37.75 -7.61 24.14
C THR A 222 38.75 -8.50 24.84
#